data_AF-A0A960PBV7-F1
#
_entry.id   AF-A0A960PBV7-F1
#
_cell.length_a   1.000
_cell.length_b   1.000
_cell.length_c   1.000
_cell.angle_alpha   90.00
_cell.angle_beta   90.00
_cell.angle_gamma   90.00
#
_symmetry.space_group_name_H-M   'P 1'
#
loop_
_entity.id
_entity.type
_entity.pdbx_description
1 polymer ?
#
loop_
_entity_poly.entity_id
_entity_poly.type
_entity_poly.pdbx_seq_one_letter_code
_entity_poly.pdbx_strand_id
1 'polypeptide(L)'
;LALYGPRAARLHEELLAVTARWIDPKIRDSALTPYARDTETRTLDLLYDSLLRNPVQPISDVVQLQLRQGASRDVAELLPHLESRGEALAAAAMDRLAARADSESKAMRQILENQQRHIERTVEKYAGPSAQRMLPGMEDELRQLRDNQRYWQERLASLEHELEEEPQRIADIYQVQAKRLEPVGLVYLWPVSG
;
A
#
# COMPACT_ATOMS: atom_id res chain seq x y z
N LEU A 1 3.67 11.11 0.31
CA LEU A 1 3.01 10.53 -0.88
C LEU A 1 1.90 9.61 -0.40
N ALA A 2 0.69 9.76 -0.94
CA ALA A 2 -0.44 8.88 -0.66
C ALA A 2 -1.09 8.43 -1.97
N LEU A 3 -1.37 7.13 -2.08
CA LEU A 3 -2.11 6.53 -3.19
C LEU A 3 -3.45 6.00 -2.66
N TYR A 4 -4.52 6.37 -3.36
CA TYR A 4 -5.89 6.01 -3.00
C TYR A 4 -6.51 5.14 -4.07
N GLY A 5 -7.21 4.09 -3.62
CA GLY A 5 -7.99 3.19 -4.45
C GLY A 5 -9.49 3.48 -4.38
N PRO A 6 -10.33 2.51 -4.82
CA PRO A 6 -11.77 2.65 -4.82
C PRO A 6 -12.29 3.01 -3.43
N ARG A 7 -13.35 3.82 -3.39
CA ARG A 7 -13.99 4.27 -2.14
C ARG A 7 -13.02 5.02 -1.20
N ALA A 8 -12.00 5.67 -1.77
CA ALA A 8 -10.94 6.37 -1.04
C ALA A 8 -10.13 5.48 -0.09
N ALA A 9 -10.04 4.17 -0.39
CA ALA A 9 -9.18 3.26 0.35
C ALA A 9 -7.72 3.71 0.25
N ARG A 10 -7.01 3.76 1.38
CA ARG A 10 -5.60 4.14 1.43
C ARG A 10 -4.75 2.92 1.08
N LEU A 11 -4.18 2.89 -0.12
CA LEU A 11 -3.42 1.74 -0.63
C LEU A 11 -1.94 1.82 -0.27
N HIS A 12 -1.36 3.02 -0.25
CA HIS A 12 0.04 3.22 0.05
C HIS A 12 0.27 4.63 0.60
N GLU A 13 1.12 4.73 1.62
CA GLU A 13 1.61 6.00 2.15
C GLU A 13 3.10 5.91 2.47
N GLU A 14 3.82 6.97 2.11
CA GLU A 14 5.25 7.09 2.38
C GLU A 14 5.62 8.56 2.63
N LEU A 15 6.48 8.77 3.62
CA LEU A 15 7.13 10.06 3.87
C LEU A 15 8.36 10.19 2.97
N LEU A 16 8.43 11.29 2.22
CA LEU A 16 9.52 11.56 1.30
C LEU A 16 10.35 12.72 1.84
N ALA A 17 11.66 12.54 1.86
CA ALA A 17 12.62 13.58 2.18
C ALA A 17 13.46 13.92 0.95
N VAL A 18 13.88 15.17 0.89
CA VAL A 18 14.95 15.66 0.03
C VAL A 18 15.85 16.48 0.92
N THR A 19 17.13 16.15 0.94
CA THR A 19 18.14 16.87 1.74
C THR A 19 19.12 17.57 0.82
N ALA A 20 19.62 18.73 1.23
CA ALA A 20 20.55 19.53 0.45
C ALA A 20 21.50 20.29 1.38
N ARG A 21 22.66 20.69 0.86
CA ARG A 21 23.55 21.61 1.57
C ARG A 21 22.91 22.99 1.58
N TRP A 22 22.57 23.50 2.76
CA TRP A 22 22.06 24.86 2.85
C TRP A 22 23.19 25.89 2.70
N ILE A 23 22.94 26.91 1.88
CA ILE A 23 23.78 28.09 1.69
C ILE A 23 22.83 29.29 1.71
N ASP A 24 23.21 30.36 2.40
CA ASP A 24 22.39 31.56 2.51
C ASP A 24 21.97 32.06 1.10
N PRO A 25 20.66 32.23 0.85
CA PRO A 25 20.13 32.79 -0.40
C PRO A 25 20.81 34.07 -0.89
N LYS A 26 21.41 34.87 0.00
CA LYS A 26 22.13 36.12 -0.31
C LYS A 26 23.50 35.91 -0.94
N ILE A 27 24.16 34.79 -0.66
CA ILE A 27 25.52 34.50 -1.12
C ILE A 27 25.58 33.26 -2.03
N ARG A 28 24.46 32.57 -2.24
CA ARG A 28 24.43 31.38 -3.10
C ARG A 28 24.40 31.77 -4.57
N ASP A 29 25.30 31.16 -5.33
CA ASP A 29 25.39 31.34 -6.79
C ASP A 29 24.41 30.46 -7.56
N SER A 30 23.95 29.35 -6.96
CA SER A 30 23.03 28.38 -7.59
C SER A 30 21.90 27.97 -6.64
N ALA A 31 20.86 27.37 -7.22
CA ALA A 31 19.76 26.77 -6.46
C ALA A 31 20.25 25.60 -5.57
N LEU A 32 19.46 25.27 -4.55
CA LEU A 32 19.74 24.13 -3.68
C LEU A 32 19.76 22.80 -4.45
N THR A 33 20.92 22.17 -4.52
CA THR A 33 21.07 20.86 -5.15
C THR A 33 20.88 19.75 -4.11
N PRO A 34 19.95 18.81 -4.34
CA PRO A 34 19.78 17.64 -3.48
C PRO A 34 21.05 16.80 -3.35
N TYR A 35 21.26 16.25 -2.17
CA TYR A 35 22.28 15.24 -1.93
C TYR A 35 21.94 13.91 -2.61
N ALA A 36 22.97 13.10 -2.86
CA ALA A 36 22.80 11.70 -3.25
C ALA A 36 22.21 10.88 -2.08
N ARG A 37 21.58 9.74 -2.41
CA ARG A 37 20.86 8.89 -1.43
C ARG A 37 21.67 8.55 -0.18
N ASP A 38 22.95 8.19 -0.31
CA ASP A 38 23.77 7.81 0.85
C ASP A 38 24.00 8.97 1.82
N THR A 39 24.13 10.19 1.29
CA THR A 39 24.32 11.40 2.11
C THR A 39 22.99 11.86 2.71
N GLU A 40 21.87 11.63 2.03
CA GLU A 40 20.54 11.85 2.58
C GLU A 40 20.29 10.98 3.82
N THR A 41 20.60 9.68 3.76
CA THR A 41 20.43 8.77 4.90
C THR A 41 21.19 9.28 6.13
N ARG A 42 22.46 9.66 5.95
CA ARG A 42 23.27 10.25 7.03
C ARG A 42 22.69 11.56 7.57
N THR A 43 22.10 12.38 6.71
CA THR A 43 21.47 13.64 7.11
C THR A 43 20.21 13.40 7.94
N LEU A 44 19.42 12.38 7.58
CA LEU A 44 18.26 11.97 8.37
C LEU A 44 18.68 11.36 9.71
N ASP A 45 19.74 10.55 9.74
CA ASP A 45 20.29 10.00 10.99
C ASP A 45 20.72 11.13 11.93
N LEU A 46 21.43 12.15 11.41
CA LEU A 46 21.79 13.35 12.17
C LEU A 46 20.57 14.12 12.68
N LEU A 47 19.51 14.23 11.88
CA LEU A 47 18.26 14.84 12.32
C LEU A 47 17.66 14.07 13.48
N TYR A 48 17.49 12.75 13.36
CA TYR A 48 16.92 11.93 14.43
C TYR A 48 17.77 11.98 15.71
N ASP A 49 19.09 11.87 15.57
CA ASP A 49 20.02 12.02 16.70
C ASP A 49 19.87 13.38 17.38
N SER A 50 19.73 14.48 16.62
CA SER A 50 19.57 15.82 17.16
C SER A 50 18.27 16.00 17.94
N LEU A 51 17.17 15.38 17.48
CA LEU A 51 15.87 15.40 18.14
C LEU A 51 15.85 14.57 19.43
N LEU A 52 16.65 13.51 19.49
CA LEU A 52 16.71 12.61 20.65
C LEU A 52 17.67 13.11 21.74
N ARG A 53 18.80 13.73 21.37
CA ARG A 53 19.92 13.97 22.29
C ARG A 53 19.93 15.35 22.94
N ASN A 54 19.21 16.34 22.40
CA ASN A 54 19.35 17.74 22.82
C ASN A 54 18.05 18.33 23.40
N PRO A 55 18.06 18.96 24.60
CA PRO A 55 17.17 20.09 24.77
C PRO A 55 17.58 21.12 23.72
N VAL A 56 16.68 21.43 22.78
CA VAL A 56 16.93 22.35 21.66
C VAL A 56 17.52 23.64 22.22
N GLN A 57 18.84 23.82 22.09
CA GLN A 57 19.43 25.10 22.42
C GLN A 57 18.87 26.10 21.40
N PRO A 58 18.24 27.19 21.87
CA PRO A 58 17.62 28.13 20.95
C PRO A 58 18.71 28.75 20.06
N ILE A 59 18.51 28.60 18.75
CA ILE A 59 19.31 29.30 17.76
C ILE A 59 19.06 30.80 17.93
N SER A 60 20.08 31.65 17.71
CA SER A 60 19.92 33.10 17.83
C SER A 60 18.79 33.64 16.95
N ASP A 61 18.13 34.70 17.42
CA ASP A 61 17.00 35.33 16.71
C ASP A 61 17.40 35.83 15.31
N VAL A 62 18.66 36.25 15.14
CA VAL A 62 19.21 36.70 13.86
C VAL A 62 19.20 35.57 12.83
N VAL A 63 19.67 34.38 13.21
CA VAL A 63 19.70 33.22 12.32
C VAL A 63 18.27 32.72 12.06
N GLN A 64 17.40 32.70 13.07
CA GLN A 64 15.99 32.35 12.86
C GLN A 64 15.31 33.26 11.84
N LEU A 65 15.53 34.58 11.94
CA LEU A 65 14.97 35.54 10.99
C LEU A 65 15.51 35.31 9.57
N GLN A 66 16.82 35.06 9.44
CA GLN A 66 17.47 34.78 8.16
C GLN A 66 16.89 33.51 7.50
N LEU A 67 16.75 32.42 8.26
CA LEU A 67 16.16 31.18 7.76
C LEU A 67 14.69 31.37 7.34
N ARG A 68 13.89 32.09 8.14
CA ARG A 68 12.49 32.38 7.80
C ARG A 68 12.35 33.22 6.53
N GLN A 69 13.25 34.18 6.30
CA GLN A 69 13.26 35.00 5.08
C GLN A 69 13.62 34.16 3.84
N GLY A 70 14.51 33.17 3.98
CA GLY A 70 14.93 32.27 2.90
C GLY A 70 13.97 31.11 2.62
N ALA A 71 13.17 30.70 3.60
CA ALA A 71 12.38 29.47 3.57
C ALA A 71 11.48 29.32 2.34
N SER A 72 10.76 30.38 1.93
CA SER A 72 9.89 30.30 0.74
C SER A 72 10.67 30.00 -0.54
N ARG A 73 11.89 30.54 -0.67
CA ARG A 73 12.75 30.31 -1.82
C ARG A 73 13.36 28.91 -1.75
N ASP A 74 13.76 28.46 -0.57
CA ASP A 74 14.32 27.12 -0.36
C ASP A 74 13.29 26.03 -0.70
N VAL A 75 12.03 26.20 -0.28
CA VAL A 75 10.93 25.29 -0.67
C VAL A 75 10.72 25.28 -2.18
N ALA A 76 10.68 26.47 -2.82
CA ALA A 76 10.47 26.56 -4.26
C ALA A 76 11.60 25.88 -5.07
N GLU A 77 12.83 25.90 -4.56
CA GLU A 77 13.97 25.24 -5.20
C GLU A 77 13.97 23.71 -4.98
N LEU A 78 13.52 23.23 -3.83
CA LEU A 78 13.51 21.79 -3.50
C LEU A 78 12.25 21.05 -3.97
N LEU A 79 11.13 21.74 -4.12
CA LEU A 79 9.83 21.14 -4.46
C LEU A 79 9.86 20.34 -5.78
N PRO A 80 10.44 20.84 -6.89
CA PRO A 80 10.49 20.07 -8.15
C PRO A 80 11.24 18.74 -8.01
N HIS A 81 12.28 18.71 -7.15
CA HIS A 81 13.03 17.48 -6.88
C HIS A 81 12.20 16.48 -6.05
N LEU A 82 11.43 16.98 -5.09
CA LEU A 82 10.50 16.16 -4.30
C LEU A 82 9.37 15.60 -5.17
N GLU A 83 8.82 16.40 -6.09
CA GLU A 83 7.78 15.99 -7.04
C GLU A 83 8.29 14.91 -7.99
N SER A 84 9.45 15.13 -8.62
CA SER A 84 10.07 14.14 -9.51
C SER A 84 10.33 12.81 -8.79
N ARG A 85 10.85 12.87 -7.56
CA ARG A 85 11.04 11.67 -6.73
C ARG A 85 9.71 11.00 -6.36
N GLY A 86 8.71 11.81 -6.02
CA GLY A 86 7.37 11.34 -5.69
C GLY A 86 6.68 10.65 -6.87
N GLU A 87 6.90 11.10 -8.10
CA GLU A 87 6.45 10.40 -9.32
C GLU A 87 7.10 9.03 -9.46
N ALA A 88 8.43 8.96 -9.35
CA ALA A 88 9.14 7.69 -9.48
C ALA A 88 8.73 6.65 -8.43
N LEU A 89 8.55 7.08 -7.18
CA LEU A 89 8.12 6.20 -6.09
C LEU A 89 6.64 5.82 -6.21
N ALA A 90 5.78 6.73 -6.68
CA ALA A 90 4.38 6.41 -6.97
C ALA A 90 4.27 5.33 -8.04
N ALA A 91 5.03 5.44 -9.14
CA ALA A 91 5.05 4.43 -10.20
C ALA A 91 5.51 3.06 -9.65
N ALA A 92 6.61 3.03 -8.90
CA ALA A 92 7.09 1.78 -8.30
C ALA A 92 6.09 1.16 -7.30
N ALA A 93 5.36 1.99 -6.54
CA ALA A 93 4.31 1.53 -5.64
C ALA A 93 3.10 0.98 -6.41
N MET A 94 2.70 1.62 -7.51
CA MET A 94 1.64 1.14 -8.41
C MET A 94 1.99 -0.22 -9.00
N ASP A 95 3.23 -0.42 -9.46
CA ASP A 95 3.68 -1.71 -10.00
C ASP A 95 3.59 -2.83 -8.94
N ARG A 96 3.98 -2.53 -7.69
CA ARG A 96 3.87 -3.49 -6.57
C ARG A 96 2.41 -3.80 -6.23
N LEU A 97 1.54 -2.80 -6.26
CA LEU A 97 0.10 -3.00 -6.04
C LEU A 97 -0.51 -3.86 -7.15
N ALA A 98 -0.13 -3.64 -8.41
CA ALA A 98 -0.57 -4.45 -9.54
C ALA A 98 -0.07 -5.90 -9.44
N ALA A 99 1.20 -6.11 -9.09
CA ALA A 99 1.75 -7.45 -8.87
C ALA A 99 1.03 -8.18 -7.72
N ARG A 100 0.68 -7.45 -6.65
CA ARG A 100 -0.09 -7.99 -5.53
C ARG A 100 -1.51 -8.35 -5.94
N ALA A 101 -2.16 -7.50 -6.73
CA ALA A 101 -3.48 -7.72 -7.30
C ALA A 101 -3.52 -9.02 -8.11
N ASP A 102 -2.57 -9.22 -9.01
CA ASP A 102 -2.47 -10.42 -9.84
C ASP A 102 -2.25 -11.69 -9.00
N SER A 103 -1.32 -11.63 -8.04
CA SER A 103 -1.02 -12.75 -7.13
C SER A 103 -2.25 -13.15 -6.29
N GLU A 104 -2.91 -12.18 -5.66
CA GLU A 104 -4.07 -12.46 -4.81
C GLU A 104 -5.30 -12.90 -5.63
N SER A 105 -5.51 -12.35 -6.82
CA SER A 105 -6.59 -12.77 -7.72
C SER A 105 -6.40 -14.22 -8.19
N LYS A 106 -5.17 -14.60 -8.55
CA LYS A 106 -4.83 -15.99 -8.90
C LYS A 106 -5.01 -16.93 -7.70
N ALA A 107 -4.58 -16.52 -6.52
CA ALA A 107 -4.79 -17.29 -5.30
C ALA A 107 -6.29 -17.50 -5.01
N MET A 108 -7.12 -16.46 -5.18
CA MET A 108 -8.56 -16.56 -5.01
C MET A 108 -9.19 -17.54 -6.00
N ARG A 109 -8.85 -17.43 -7.29
CA ARG A 109 -9.29 -18.40 -8.30
C ARG A 109 -8.92 -19.83 -7.90
N GLN A 110 -7.67 -20.05 -7.47
CA GLN A 110 -7.23 -21.37 -7.06
C GLN A 110 -8.01 -21.92 -5.86
N ILE A 111 -8.38 -21.07 -4.90
CA ILE A 111 -9.22 -21.45 -3.77
C ILE A 111 -10.60 -21.88 -4.24
N LEU A 112 -11.24 -21.12 -5.12
CA LEU A 112 -12.57 -21.42 -5.66
C LEU A 112 -12.57 -22.70 -6.50
N GLU A 113 -11.56 -22.92 -7.36
CA GLU A 113 -11.40 -24.17 -8.11
C GLU A 113 -11.17 -25.39 -7.21
N ASN A 114 -10.44 -25.22 -6.10
CA ASN A 114 -10.27 -26.28 -5.10
C ASN A 114 -11.59 -26.60 -4.41
N GLN A 115 -12.39 -25.59 -4.07
CA GLN A 115 -13.73 -25.78 -3.49
C GLN A 115 -14.65 -26.50 -4.47
N GLN A 116 -14.70 -26.07 -5.74
CA GLN A 116 -15.48 -26.72 -6.79
C GLN A 116 -15.13 -28.21 -6.90
N ARG A 117 -13.84 -28.54 -7.07
CA ARG A 117 -13.37 -29.93 -7.14
C ARG A 117 -13.71 -30.75 -5.90
N HIS A 118 -13.67 -30.14 -4.72
CA HIS A 118 -14.04 -30.82 -3.48
C HIS A 118 -15.55 -31.13 -3.43
N ILE A 119 -16.39 -30.19 -3.84
CA ILE A 119 -17.85 -30.38 -3.91
C ILE A 119 -18.20 -31.43 -4.96
N GLU A 120 -17.61 -31.38 -6.16
CA GLU A 120 -17.83 -32.37 -7.23
C GLU A 120 -17.50 -33.80 -6.76
N ARG A 121 -16.33 -34.00 -6.15
CA ARG A 121 -15.95 -35.31 -5.56
C ARG A 121 -16.91 -35.77 -4.48
N THR A 122 -17.43 -34.82 -3.69
CA THR A 122 -18.40 -35.11 -2.63
C THR A 122 -19.73 -35.54 -3.24
N VAL A 123 -20.21 -34.83 -4.26
CA VAL A 123 -21.41 -35.20 -5.03
C VAL A 123 -21.27 -36.59 -5.66
N GLU A 124 -20.16 -36.89 -6.34
CA GLU A 124 -19.89 -38.20 -6.92
C GLU A 124 -19.91 -39.33 -5.87
N LYS A 125 -19.28 -39.09 -4.71
CA LYS A 125 -19.24 -40.06 -3.60
C LYS A 125 -20.65 -40.40 -3.09
N TYR A 126 -21.54 -39.41 -3.01
CA TYR A 126 -22.91 -39.60 -2.53
C TYR A 126 -23.93 -39.91 -3.65
N ALA A 127 -23.55 -39.81 -4.92
CA ALA A 127 -24.37 -40.22 -6.07
C ALA A 127 -24.25 -41.72 -6.42
N GLY A 128 -23.24 -42.42 -5.88
CA GLY A 128 -23.00 -43.83 -6.17
C GLY A 128 -24.01 -44.82 -5.55
N PRO A 129 -24.01 -46.10 -5.99
CA PRO A 129 -24.98 -47.14 -5.57
C PRO A 129 -25.02 -47.43 -4.06
N SER A 130 -23.99 -47.01 -3.33
CA SER A 130 -23.88 -47.13 -1.87
C SER A 130 -24.86 -46.24 -1.10
N ALA A 131 -25.29 -45.10 -1.66
CA ALA A 131 -26.28 -44.23 -1.04
C ALA A 131 -27.71 -44.84 -1.04
N GLN A 132 -27.96 -45.82 -1.91
CA GLN A 132 -29.25 -46.51 -2.03
C GLN A 132 -29.40 -47.73 -1.10
N ARG A 133 -28.35 -48.18 -0.40
CA ARG A 133 -28.43 -49.22 0.64
C ARG A 133 -28.63 -48.62 2.02
N MET A 134 -29.66 -47.81 2.19
CA MET A 134 -30.03 -47.28 3.52
C MET A 134 -31.00 -48.24 4.20
N LEU A 135 -30.71 -48.57 5.46
CA LEU A 135 -31.50 -49.50 6.28
C LEU A 135 -32.84 -48.87 6.70
N PRO A 136 -33.87 -49.68 7.03
CA PRO A 136 -35.11 -49.16 7.60
C PRO A 136 -34.84 -48.36 8.89
N GLY A 137 -35.33 -47.11 8.98
CA GLY A 137 -35.16 -46.22 10.14
C GLY A 137 -34.28 -44.97 9.91
N MET A 138 -33.70 -44.79 8.71
CA MET A 138 -32.79 -43.67 8.38
C MET A 138 -33.47 -42.51 7.63
N GLU A 139 -34.71 -42.16 7.99
CA GLU A 139 -35.50 -41.13 7.29
C GLU A 139 -34.91 -39.72 7.42
N ASP A 140 -34.37 -39.37 8.60
CA ASP A 140 -33.72 -38.09 8.85
C ASP A 140 -32.40 -37.94 8.08
N GLU A 141 -31.60 -39.01 7.99
CA GLU A 141 -30.37 -39.03 7.20
C GLU A 141 -30.67 -38.84 5.70
N LEU A 142 -31.77 -39.41 5.23
CA LEU A 142 -32.20 -39.29 3.83
C LEU A 142 -32.72 -37.87 3.52
N ARG A 143 -33.35 -37.20 4.49
CA ARG A 143 -33.69 -35.77 4.39
C ARG A 143 -32.43 -34.91 4.36
N GLN A 144 -31.47 -35.13 5.26
CA GLN A 144 -30.20 -34.40 5.29
C GLN A 144 -29.39 -34.57 4.00
N LEU A 145 -29.34 -35.77 3.43
CA LEU A 145 -28.66 -36.01 2.15
C LEU A 145 -29.33 -35.25 0.99
N ARG A 146 -30.66 -35.19 0.96
CA ARG A 146 -31.39 -34.41 -0.06
C ARG A 146 -31.15 -32.92 0.10
N ASP A 147 -31.12 -32.42 1.34
CA ASP A 147 -30.85 -31.01 1.63
C ASP A 147 -29.41 -30.65 1.23
N ASN A 148 -28.44 -31.53 1.55
CA ASN A 148 -27.05 -31.39 1.11
C ASN A 148 -26.91 -31.39 -0.41
N GLN A 149 -27.63 -32.27 -1.11
CA GLN A 149 -27.61 -32.29 -2.58
C GLN A 149 -28.12 -30.98 -3.20
N ARG A 150 -29.21 -30.42 -2.66
CA ARG A 150 -29.72 -29.12 -3.10
C ARG A 150 -28.69 -28.01 -2.84
N TYR A 151 -28.13 -27.99 -1.64
CA TYR A 151 -27.10 -27.03 -1.27
C TYR A 151 -25.87 -27.11 -2.20
N TRP A 152 -25.39 -28.32 -2.53
CA TRP A 152 -24.24 -28.48 -3.44
C TRP A 152 -24.54 -28.00 -4.85
N GLN A 153 -25.76 -28.23 -5.36
CA GLN A 153 -26.17 -27.72 -6.68
C GLN A 153 -26.21 -26.19 -6.69
N GLU A 154 -26.82 -25.58 -5.68
CA GLU A 154 -26.85 -24.12 -5.52
C GLU A 154 -25.44 -23.54 -5.39
N ARG A 155 -24.56 -24.19 -4.61
CA ARG A 155 -23.18 -23.74 -4.41
C ARG A 155 -22.33 -23.87 -5.68
N LEU A 156 -22.50 -24.94 -6.46
CA LEU A 156 -21.78 -25.08 -7.74
C LEU A 156 -22.20 -23.99 -8.73
N ALA A 157 -23.50 -23.70 -8.82
CA ALA A 157 -24.00 -22.60 -9.65
C ALA A 157 -23.48 -21.23 -9.20
N SER A 158 -23.37 -20.99 -7.88
CA SER A 158 -22.79 -19.74 -7.36
C SER A 158 -21.28 -19.65 -7.63
N LEU A 159 -20.55 -20.77 -7.51
CA LEU A 159 -19.11 -20.84 -7.75
C LEU A 159 -18.73 -20.48 -9.20
N GLU A 160 -19.57 -20.83 -10.18
CA GLU A 160 -19.35 -20.44 -11.58
C GLU A 160 -19.27 -18.91 -11.74
N HIS A 161 -20.14 -18.17 -11.05
CA HIS A 161 -20.14 -16.71 -11.08
C HIS A 161 -18.99 -16.14 -10.23
N GLU A 162 -18.75 -16.71 -9.05
CA GLU A 162 -17.66 -16.27 -8.16
C GLU A 162 -16.27 -16.44 -8.78
N LEU A 163 -16.06 -17.45 -9.63
CA LEU A 163 -14.79 -17.69 -10.33
C LEU A 163 -14.38 -16.54 -11.27
N GLU A 164 -15.36 -15.76 -11.74
CA GLU A 164 -15.14 -14.57 -12.55
C GLU A 164 -15.15 -13.31 -11.68
N GLU A 165 -16.18 -13.15 -10.84
CA GLU A 165 -16.41 -11.91 -10.09
C GLU A 165 -15.42 -11.69 -8.93
N GLU A 166 -15.10 -12.72 -8.14
CA GLU A 166 -14.28 -12.55 -6.94
C GLU A 166 -12.81 -12.23 -7.27
N PRO A 167 -12.14 -12.91 -8.22
CA PRO A 167 -10.81 -12.50 -8.65
C PRO A 167 -10.79 -11.08 -9.23
N GLN A 168 -11.80 -10.72 -10.03
CA GLN A 168 -11.87 -9.37 -10.59
C GLN A 168 -12.05 -8.32 -9.49
N ARG A 169 -12.92 -8.59 -8.51
CA ARG A 169 -13.13 -7.71 -7.36
C ARG A 169 -11.85 -7.48 -6.57
N ILE A 170 -11.04 -8.51 -6.38
CA ILE A 170 -9.73 -8.37 -5.72
C ILE A 170 -8.80 -7.49 -6.54
N ALA A 171 -8.74 -7.70 -7.85
CA ALA A 171 -7.93 -6.86 -8.74
C ALA A 171 -8.34 -5.38 -8.65
N ASP A 172 -9.64 -5.11 -8.63
CA ASP A 172 -10.19 -3.75 -8.57
C ASP A 172 -9.84 -3.03 -7.27
N ILE A 173 -9.73 -3.73 -6.13
CA ILE A 173 -9.35 -3.13 -4.84
C ILE A 173 -7.99 -2.43 -4.91
N TYR A 174 -7.06 -2.99 -5.68
CA TYR A 174 -5.70 -2.48 -5.80
C TYR A 174 -5.53 -1.40 -6.88
N GLN A 175 -6.60 -1.06 -7.61
CA GLN A 175 -6.55 -0.02 -8.62
C GLN A 175 -6.34 1.35 -7.98
N VAL A 176 -5.29 2.07 -8.37
CA VAL A 176 -5.07 3.44 -7.90
C VAL A 176 -5.94 4.41 -8.69
N GLN A 177 -6.81 5.14 -8.00
CA GLN A 177 -7.72 6.14 -8.58
C GLN A 177 -7.24 7.57 -8.37
N ALA A 178 -6.49 7.81 -7.29
CA ALA A 178 -5.96 9.14 -7.00
C ALA A 178 -4.59 9.06 -6.35
N LYS A 179 -3.80 10.10 -6.61
CA LYS A 179 -2.47 10.31 -6.04
C LYS A 179 -2.45 11.68 -5.37
N ARG A 180 -1.82 11.76 -4.19
CA ARG A 180 -1.58 13.01 -3.49
C ARG A 180 -0.14 13.09 -3.01
N LEU A 181 0.52 14.20 -3.33
CA LEU A 181 1.82 14.56 -2.79
C LEU A 181 1.67 15.89 -2.06
N GLU A 182 1.98 15.91 -0.77
CA GLU A 182 1.89 17.12 0.07
C GLU A 182 3.23 17.41 0.74
N PRO A 183 3.74 18.65 0.62
CA PRO A 183 4.88 19.08 1.42
C PRO A 183 4.44 19.30 2.87
N VAL A 184 5.07 18.61 3.80
CA VAL A 184 4.70 18.64 5.23
C VAL A 184 5.49 19.70 6.00
N GLY A 185 6.74 19.95 5.62
CA GLY A 185 7.57 20.95 6.30
C GLY A 185 8.99 21.04 5.74
N LEU A 186 9.73 22.02 6.27
CA LEU A 186 11.14 22.25 5.99
C LEU A 186 11.91 22.23 7.32
N VAL A 187 13.05 21.56 7.33
CA VAL A 187 13.90 21.43 8.52
C VAL A 187 15.30 21.89 8.19
N TYR A 188 15.85 22.75 9.05
CA TYR A 188 17.23 23.19 8.99
C TYR A 188 18.03 22.54 10.11
N LEU A 189 19.12 21.84 9.75
CA LEU A 189 20.10 21.37 10.71
C LEU A 189 21.18 22.45 10.87
N TRP A 190 21.24 23.07 12.05
CA TRP A 190 22.19 24.13 12.35
C TRP A 190 23.21 23.68 13.40
N PRO A 191 24.53 23.87 13.17
CA PRO A 191 25.55 23.51 14.15
C PRO A 191 25.51 24.45 15.36
N VAL A 192 25.66 23.88 16.56
CA VAL A 192 25.71 24.64 17.83
C VAL A 192 27.08 25.27 18.07
N SER A 193 28.12 24.79 17.37
CA SER A 193 29.49 25.29 17.43
C SER A 193 29.98 25.54 16.00
N GLY A 194 30.05 26.82 15.63
CA GLY A 194 30.70 27.34 14.43
C GLY A 194 31.63 28.47 14.81
#